data_AF-A0A3B4CIE3-F1
#
_entry.id   AF-A0A3B4CIE3-F1
#
_cell.length_a   1.000
_cell.length_b   1.000
_cell.length_c   1.000
_cell.angle_alpha   90.00
_cell.angle_beta   90.00
_cell.angle_gamma   90.00
#
_symmetry.space_group_name_H-M   'P 1'
#
loop_
_entity.id
_entity.type
_entity.pdbx_description
1 polymer ?
#
loop_
_entity_poly.entity_id
_entity_poly.type
_entity_poly.pdbx_seq_one_letter_code
_entity_poly.pdbx_strand_id
1 'polypeptide(L)'
;MADSRANPSSEMSDAQLIQQLALLGWLKTDSVECKNFLTTVTGMQVAREILHRLSGQDKVDAYRKECIERVADFVRRNPRASQRELNAEVEKNVLLFASKVQALDSAPLL
;
A
#
# COMPACT_ATOMS: atom_id res chain seq x y z
N MET A 1 1.64 -19.57 29.35
CA MET A 1 0.18 -19.45 29.08
C MET A 1 -0.29 -18.23 29.86
N ALA A 2 -0.79 -17.14 29.30
CA ALA A 2 -1.48 -16.95 28.02
C ALA A 2 -0.97 -15.67 27.31
N ASP A 3 -1.01 -15.75 25.99
CA ASP A 3 -0.66 -14.71 25.03
C ASP A 3 -1.88 -13.77 24.88
N SER A 4 -1.83 -12.59 25.50
CA SER A 4 -2.81 -11.53 25.28
C SER A 4 -2.57 -10.94 23.90
N ARG A 5 -3.20 -11.55 22.89
CA ARG A 5 -3.38 -10.93 21.58
C ARG A 5 -4.15 -9.64 21.78
N ALA A 6 -3.44 -8.52 21.80
CA ALA A 6 -4.02 -7.20 21.66
C ALA A 6 -4.80 -7.20 20.34
N ASN A 7 -6.13 -7.23 20.44
CA ASN A 7 -7.00 -6.99 19.32
C ASN A 7 -6.80 -5.50 18.97
N PRO A 8 -6.22 -5.13 17.81
CA PRO A 8 -6.19 -3.73 17.44
C PRO A 8 -7.66 -3.34 17.27
N SER A 9 -8.16 -2.53 18.21
CA SER A 9 -9.44 -1.86 18.04
C SER A 9 -9.44 -1.26 16.65
N SER A 10 -10.35 -1.74 15.82
CA SER A 10 -10.56 -1.29 14.45
C SER A 10 -10.96 0.18 14.45
N GLU A 11 -9.99 1.07 14.64
CA GLU A 11 -10.18 2.50 14.53
C GLU A 11 -10.53 2.84 13.08
N MET A 12 -11.68 3.48 12.90
CA MET A 12 -12.11 3.97 11.60
C MET A 12 -11.18 5.10 11.16
N SER A 13 -10.72 5.06 9.91
CA SER A 13 -9.98 6.18 9.34
C SER A 13 -10.86 7.43 9.24
N ASP A 14 -10.25 8.62 9.27
CA ASP A 14 -10.95 9.90 9.16
C ASP A 14 -11.90 9.96 7.95
N ALA A 15 -11.48 9.37 6.83
CA ALA A 15 -12.29 9.30 5.61
C ALA A 15 -13.54 8.41 5.78
N GLN A 16 -13.42 7.28 6.48
CA GLN A 16 -14.55 6.41 6.81
C GLN A 16 -15.50 7.09 7.80
N LEU A 17 -14.96 7.83 8.78
CA LEU A 17 -15.75 8.59 9.73
C LEU A 17 -16.56 9.70 9.04
N ILE A 18 -15.94 10.46 8.13
CA ILE A 18 -16.61 11.51 7.35
C ILE A 18 -17.74 10.92 6.49
N GLN A 19 -17.51 9.77 5.86
CA GLN A 19 -18.54 9.08 5.07
C GLN A 19 -19.71 8.60 5.95
N GLN A 20 -19.43 8.06 7.14
CA GLN A 20 -20.46 7.63 8.10
C GLN A 20 -21.30 8.82 8.61
N LEU A 21 -20.67 9.97 8.88
CA LEU A 21 -21.38 11.19 9.27
C LEU A 21 -22.28 11.72 8.15
N ALA A 22 -21.80 11.73 6.91
CA ALA A 22 -22.57 12.12 5.74
C ALA A 22 -23.79 11.21 5.52
N LEU A 23 -23.59 9.89 5.66
CA LEU A 23 -24.65 8.89 5.56
C LEU A 23 -25.70 9.05 6.66
N LEU A 24 -25.28 9.24 7.91
CA LEU A 24 -26.19 9.46 9.04
C LEU A 24 -27.02 10.74 8.85
N GLY A 25 -26.40 11.82 8.36
CA GLY A 25 -27.08 13.06 8.02
C GLY A 25 -28.13 12.88 6.92
N TRP A 26 -27.81 12.12 5.87
CA TRP A 26 -28.78 11.80 4.81
C TRP A 26 -29.96 10.97 5.35
N LEU A 27 -29.69 9.89 6.10
CA LEU A 27 -30.75 9.03 6.68
C LEU A 27 -31.68 9.77 7.63
N LYS A 28 -31.15 10.73 8.40
CA LYS A 28 -31.95 11.49 9.38
C LYS A 28 -32.82 12.58 8.74
N THR A 29 -32.37 13.14 7.63
CA THR A 29 -32.91 14.42 7.12
C THR A 29 -33.43 14.34 5.69
N ASP A 30 -33.19 13.24 4.98
CA ASP A 30 -33.37 13.06 3.53
C ASP A 30 -32.88 14.27 2.70
N SER A 31 -31.82 14.91 3.19
CA SER A 31 -31.28 16.14 2.61
C SER A 31 -30.50 15.82 1.34
N VAL A 32 -30.79 16.58 0.28
CA VAL A 32 -30.08 16.52 -1.00
C VAL A 32 -28.61 16.90 -0.82
N GLU A 33 -28.31 17.83 0.09
CA GLU A 33 -26.97 18.27 0.44
C GLU A 33 -26.15 17.14 1.07
N CYS A 34 -26.72 16.42 2.04
CA CYS A 34 -26.06 15.25 2.63
C CYS A 34 -25.82 14.13 1.59
N LYS A 35 -26.76 13.92 0.67
CA LYS A 35 -26.61 12.95 -0.43
C LYS A 35 -25.47 13.36 -1.38
N ASN A 36 -25.40 14.64 -1.75
CA ASN A 36 -24.34 15.17 -2.61
C ASN A 36 -22.96 15.07 -1.95
N PHE A 37 -22.88 15.39 -0.66
CA PHE A 37 -21.65 15.27 0.11
C PHE A 37 -21.19 13.80 0.20
N LEU A 38 -22.09 12.87 0.56
CA LEU A 38 -21.80 11.44 0.59
C LEU A 38 -21.33 10.91 -0.77
N THR A 39 -22.00 11.33 -1.85
CA THR A 39 -21.64 10.94 -3.22
C THR A 39 -20.25 11.42 -3.60
N THR A 40 -19.89 12.64 -3.19
CA THR A 40 -18.58 13.24 -3.47
C THR A 40 -17.46 12.51 -2.73
N VAL A 41 -17.63 12.28 -1.42
CA VAL A 41 -16.63 11.56 -0.61
C VAL A 41 -16.45 10.13 -1.10
N THR A 42 -17.56 9.43 -1.36
CA THR A 42 -17.51 8.05 -1.86
C THR A 42 -16.89 7.99 -3.26
N GLY A 43 -17.26 8.90 -4.16
CA GLY A 43 -16.71 9.00 -5.50
C GLY A 43 -15.20 9.24 -5.50
N MET A 44 -14.71 10.14 -4.63
CA MET A 44 -13.29 10.40 -4.48
C MET A 44 -12.52 9.18 -3.95
N GLN A 45 -13.07 8.47 -2.97
CA GLN A 45 -12.47 7.24 -2.45
C GLN A 45 -12.37 6.15 -3.51
N VAL A 46 -13.45 5.92 -4.27
CA VAL A 46 -13.48 4.95 -5.37
C VAL A 46 -12.49 5.33 -6.47
N ALA A 47 -12.46 6.61 -6.87
CA ALA A 47 -11.52 7.09 -7.89
C ALA A 47 -10.06 6.90 -7.45
N ARG A 48 -9.75 7.20 -6.18
CA ARG A 48 -8.41 6.98 -5.60
C ARG A 48 -8.03 5.50 -5.60
N GLU A 49 -8.96 4.62 -5.22
CA GLU A 49 -8.73 3.18 -5.18
C GLU A 49 -8.52 2.61 -6.59
N ILE A 50 -9.31 3.05 -7.57
CA ILE A 50 -9.12 2.67 -8.98
C ILE A 50 -7.75 3.16 -9.47
N LEU A 51 -7.40 4.43 -9.21
CA LEU A 51 -6.11 4.98 -9.61
C LEU A 51 -4.96 4.22 -8.96
N HIS A 52 -5.07 3.85 -7.69
CA HIS A 52 -4.06 3.09 -6.96
C HIS A 52 -3.89 1.68 -7.52
N ARG A 53 -4.99 0.99 -7.85
CA ARG A 53 -4.97 -0.34 -8.49
C ARG A 53 -4.40 -0.31 -9.90
N LEU A 54 -4.69 0.74 -10.66
CA LEU A 54 -4.25 0.89 -12.04
C LEU A 54 -2.82 1.44 -12.16
N SER A 55 -2.37 2.27 -11.22
CA SER A 55 -1.03 2.87 -11.27
C SER A 55 0.11 1.87 -11.04
N GLY A 56 -0.22 0.65 -10.59
CA GLY A 56 0.78 -0.39 -10.32
C GLY A 56 1.72 -0.07 -9.15
N GLN A 57 1.46 1.02 -8.42
CA GLN A 57 2.34 1.52 -7.36
C GLN A 57 2.50 0.51 -6.21
N ASP A 58 1.45 -0.24 -5.89
CA ASP A 58 1.51 -1.36 -4.93
C ASP A 58 2.52 -2.43 -5.33
N LYS A 59 2.60 -2.73 -6.64
CA LYS A 59 3.54 -3.74 -7.14
C LYS A 59 4.97 -3.23 -7.10
N VAL A 60 5.19 -1.94 -7.39
CA VAL A 60 6.51 -1.29 -7.24
C VAL A 60 6.94 -1.30 -5.77
N ASP A 61 6.05 -0.93 -4.84
CA ASP A 61 6.34 -0.95 -3.41
C ASP A 61 6.58 -2.38 -2.90
N ALA A 62 5.85 -3.37 -3.39
CA ALA A 62 6.09 -4.78 -3.10
C ALA A 62 7.48 -5.24 -3.58
N TYR A 63 7.89 -4.90 -4.81
CA TYR A 63 9.22 -5.23 -5.31
C TYR A 63 10.33 -4.50 -4.56
N ARG A 64 10.10 -3.26 -4.13
CA ARG A 64 11.04 -2.51 -3.27
C ARG A 64 11.23 -3.23 -1.94
N LYS A 65 10.13 -3.61 -1.29
CA LYS A 65 10.17 -4.37 -0.03
C LYS A 65 10.92 -5.69 -0.19
N GLU A 66 10.61 -6.45 -1.24
CA GLU A 66 11.27 -7.72 -1.56
C GLU A 66 12.80 -7.54 -1.78
N CYS A 67 13.22 -6.46 -2.45
CA CYS A 67 14.63 -6.13 -2.63
C CYS A 67 15.34 -5.88 -1.28
N ILE A 68 14.72 -5.08 -0.41
CA ILE A 68 15.28 -4.76 0.91
C ILE A 68 15.37 -6.02 1.77
N GLU A 69 14.32 -6.85 1.79
CA GLU A 69 14.28 -8.09 2.55
C GLU A 69 15.39 -9.06 2.12
N ARG A 70 15.64 -9.20 0.81
CA ARG A 70 16.74 -10.05 0.32
C ARG A 70 18.11 -9.58 0.75
N VAL A 71 18.38 -8.29 0.64
CA VAL A 71 19.66 -7.71 1.07
C VAL A 71 19.82 -7.88 2.59
N ALA A 72 18.79 -7.58 3.37
CA ALA A 72 18.80 -7.75 4.82
C ALA A 72 19.05 -9.21 5.21
N ASP A 73 18.39 -10.15 4.53
CA ASP A 73 18.61 -11.58 4.73
C ASP A 73 20.03 -12.02 4.39
N PHE A 74 20.62 -11.48 3.32
CA PHE A 74 22.00 -11.76 2.97
C PHE A 74 22.95 -11.27 4.06
N VAL A 75 22.80 -10.03 4.54
CA VAL A 75 23.63 -9.48 5.62
C VAL A 75 23.50 -10.33 6.88
N ARG A 76 22.28 -10.71 7.24
CA ARG A 76 22.00 -11.54 8.42
C ARG A 76 22.65 -12.92 8.34
N ARG A 77 22.67 -13.54 7.16
CA ARG A 77 23.28 -14.87 6.94
C ARG A 77 24.79 -14.80 6.78
N ASN A 78 25.33 -13.66 6.37
CA ASN A 78 26.75 -13.46 6.08
C ASN A 78 27.33 -12.29 6.92
N PRO A 79 27.38 -12.41 8.26
CA PRO A 79 27.80 -11.30 9.14
C PRO A 79 29.27 -10.88 8.98
N ARG A 80 30.08 -11.65 8.25
CA ARG A 80 31.49 -11.36 7.94
C ARG A 80 31.72 -11.07 6.46
N ALA A 81 30.64 -10.86 5.68
CA ALA A 81 30.76 -10.50 4.28
C ALA A 81 31.61 -9.22 4.15
N SER A 82 32.55 -9.27 3.21
CA SER A 82 33.34 -8.10 2.84
C SER A 82 32.44 -7.04 2.18
N GLN A 83 32.89 -5.79 2.19
CA GLN A 83 32.18 -4.70 1.51
C GLN A 83 31.92 -5.01 0.03
N ARG A 84 32.86 -5.72 -0.62
CA ARG A 84 32.72 -6.10 -2.03
C ARG A 84 31.59 -7.10 -2.24
N GLU A 85 31.46 -8.10 -1.35
CA GLU A 85 30.39 -9.09 -1.40
C GLU A 85 29.02 -8.46 -1.09
N LEU A 86 28.98 -7.54 -0.12
CA LEU A 86 27.77 -6.77 0.19
C LEU A 86 27.34 -5.91 -1.01
N ASN A 87 28.26 -5.17 -1.62
CA ASN A 87 27.97 -4.33 -2.78
C ASN A 87 27.46 -5.18 -3.96
N ALA A 88 28.09 -6.32 -4.23
CA ALA A 88 27.66 -7.22 -5.29
C ALA A 88 26.23 -7.76 -5.06
N GLU A 89 25.88 -8.13 -3.82
CA GLU A 89 24.52 -8.60 -3.54
C GLU A 89 23.50 -7.46 -3.61
N VAL A 90 23.85 -6.24 -3.14
CA VAL A 90 22.99 -5.05 -3.30
C VAL A 90 22.74 -4.76 -4.78
N GLU A 91 23.80 -4.68 -5.57
CA GLU A 91 23.73 -4.38 -7.01
C GLU A 91 22.85 -5.39 -7.74
N LYS A 92 23.06 -6.70 -7.48
CA LYS A 92 22.24 -7.78 -8.02
C LYS A 92 20.75 -7.61 -7.69
N ASN A 93 20.41 -7.30 -6.44
CA ASN A 93 19.01 -7.16 -6.03
C ASN A 93 18.38 -5.87 -6.59
N VAL A 94 19.14 -4.79 -6.71
CA VAL A 94 18.70 -3.53 -7.33
C VAL A 94 18.45 -3.72 -8.83
N LEU A 95 19.32 -4.44 -9.55
CA LEU A 95 19.10 -4.77 -10.95
C LEU A 95 17.83 -5.61 -11.14
N LEU A 96 17.63 -6.62 -10.29
CA LEU A 96 16.40 -7.43 -10.33
C LEU A 96 15.15 -6.58 -10.07
N PHE A 97 15.20 -5.67 -9.09
CA PHE A 97 14.12 -4.72 -8.83
C PHE A 97 13.83 -3.85 -10.08
N ALA A 98 14.86 -3.25 -10.67
CA ALA A 98 14.72 -2.41 -11.86
C ALA A 98 14.09 -3.18 -13.03
N SER A 99 14.52 -4.41 -13.28
CA SER A 99 13.92 -5.27 -14.32
C SER A 99 12.44 -5.55 -14.07
N LYS A 100 12.06 -5.81 -12.81
CA LYS A 100 10.65 -6.04 -12.44
C LYS A 100 9.78 -4.78 -12.59
N VAL A 101 10.32 -3.60 -12.26
CA VAL A 101 9.63 -2.32 -12.45
C VAL A 101 9.47 -2.01 -13.95
N GLN A 102 10.51 -2.20 -14.75
CA GLN A 102 10.44 -2.01 -16.20
C GLN A 102 9.39 -2.93 -16.86
N ALA A 103 9.28 -4.17 -16.38
CA ALA A 103 8.27 -5.11 -16.85
C ALA A 103 6.83 -4.69 -16.47
N LEU A 104 6.65 -3.98 -15.35
CA LEU A 104 5.35 -3.41 -14.96
C LEU A 104 4.96 -2.24 -15.85
N ASP A 105 5.89 -1.33 -16.14
CA ASP A 105 5.64 -0.17 -17.02
C ASP A 105 5.28 -0.60 -18.45
N SER A 106 5.81 -1.75 -18.88
CA SER A 106 5.57 -2.32 -20.21
C SER A 106 4.32 -3.21 -20.27
N ALA A 107 3.68 -3.50 -19.12
CA ALA A 107 2.49 -4.34 -19.08
C ALA A 107 1.26 -3.53 -19.51
N PRO A 108 0.38 -4.07 -20.37
CA PRO A 108 -0.83 -3.37 -20.78
C PRO A 108 -1.73 -3.12 -19.57
N LEU A 109 -2.16 -1.86 -19.43
CA LEU A 109 -3.21 -1.46 -18.50
C LEU A 109 -4.49 -2.19 -18.92
N LEU A 110 -4.99 -3.09 -18.06
CA LEU A 110 -6.34 -3.65 -18.20
C LEU A 110 -7.38 -2.53 -18.04
#